data_AF-A0A6J6Y7P6-F1
#
_entry.id   AF-A0A6J6Y7P6-F1
#
_cell.length_a   1.000
_cell.length_b   1.000
_cell.length_c   1.000
_cell.angle_alpha   90.00
_cell.angle_beta   90.00
_cell.angle_gamma   90.00
#
_symmetry.space_group_name_H-M   'P 1'
#
loop_
_entity.id
_entity.type
_entity.pdbx_description
1 polymer ?
#
loop_
_entity_poly.entity_id
_entity_poly.type
_entity_poly.pdbx_seq_one_letter_code
_entity_poly.pdbx_strand_id
1 'polypeptide(L)'
;MQSPESPTAQTASAQTAAAQTPTFDTGPGPGKGAFIIAYGLTVLSGVLGAVIGYGIAGVQCDVLRSSNCSSSQAIGALIGGAFGAIGVGIVAVLTLRAMAEWRRPRK
;
A
#
# COMPACT_ATOMS: atom_id res chain seq x y z
N MET A 1 54.28 -12.14 31.56
CA MET A 1 53.25 -12.03 32.60
C MET A 1 52.19 -11.05 32.11
N GLN A 2 51.27 -11.52 31.25
CA GLN A 2 50.08 -10.78 30.84
C GLN A 2 49.01 -10.96 31.93
N SER A 3 48.53 -9.86 32.50
CA SER A 3 47.33 -9.84 33.33
C SER A 3 46.08 -9.80 32.42
N PRO A 4 44.99 -10.51 32.76
CA PRO A 4 43.75 -10.49 31.98
C PRO A 4 42.98 -9.18 32.19
N GLU A 5 42.65 -8.49 31.09
CA GLU A 5 41.73 -7.36 31.11
C GLU A 5 40.33 -7.79 31.58
N SER A 6 39.74 -7.00 32.45
CA SER A 6 38.50 -7.28 33.17
C SER A 6 37.28 -7.16 32.23
N PRO A 7 36.36 -8.14 32.20
CA PRO A 7 35.18 -8.14 31.32
C PRO A 7 34.09 -7.09 31.65
N THR A 8 34.31 -6.22 32.64
CA THR A 8 33.29 -5.32 33.19
C THR A 8 33.16 -3.98 32.47
N ALA A 9 34.12 -3.60 31.61
CA ALA A 9 34.06 -2.34 30.87
C ALA A 9 33.16 -2.40 29.60
N GLN A 10 32.91 -3.60 29.05
CA GLN A 10 32.09 -3.77 27.84
C GLN A 10 30.58 -3.75 28.10
N THR A 11 30.14 -3.98 29.34
CA THR A 11 28.71 -4.03 29.67
C THR A 11 28.05 -2.65 29.76
N ALA A 12 28.84 -1.59 29.98
CA ALA A 12 28.34 -0.22 30.06
C ALA A 12 28.04 0.41 28.69
N SER A 13 28.77 0.03 27.63
CA SER A 13 28.58 0.57 26.27
C SER A 13 27.44 -0.13 25.50
N ALA A 14 27.06 -1.34 25.90
CA ALA A 14 25.95 -2.07 25.27
C ALA A 14 24.56 -1.54 25.66
N GLN A 15 24.41 -0.97 26.87
CA GLN A 15 23.12 -0.45 27.34
C GLN A 15 22.71 0.88 26.72
N THR A 16 23.65 1.73 26.34
CA THR A 16 23.34 3.01 25.66
C THR A 16 22.78 2.79 24.24
N ALA A 17 23.11 1.66 23.59
CA ALA A 17 22.63 1.32 22.25
C ALA A 17 21.17 0.83 22.22
N ALA A 18 20.62 0.31 23.32
CA ALA A 18 19.27 -0.25 23.37
C ALA A 18 18.17 0.77 23.67
N ALA A 19 18.51 1.98 24.13
CA ALA A 19 17.55 2.99 24.58
C ALA A 19 17.21 4.08 23.54
N GLN A 20 17.96 4.16 22.43
CA GLN A 20 17.63 5.07 21.34
C GLN A 20 16.73 4.33 20.35
N THR A 21 15.41 4.37 20.57
CA THR A 21 14.51 4.18 19.43
C THR A 21 14.82 5.34 18.48
N PRO A 22 15.35 5.12 17.26
CA PRO A 22 15.51 6.21 16.31
C PRO A 22 14.11 6.73 16.01
N THR A 23 13.71 7.80 16.69
CA THR A 23 12.51 8.55 16.36
C THR A 23 12.81 9.20 15.02
N PHE A 24 12.49 8.51 13.93
CA PHE A 24 12.50 9.09 12.61
C PHE A 24 11.65 10.35 12.70
N ASP A 25 12.32 11.50 12.70
CA ASP A 25 11.69 12.81 12.69
C ASP A 25 10.98 12.94 11.35
N THR A 26 9.77 12.39 11.31
CA THR A 26 8.99 12.27 10.09
C THR A 26 8.45 13.66 9.87
N GLY A 27 9.21 14.46 9.10
CA GLY A 27 8.81 15.80 8.70
C GLY A 27 7.35 15.81 8.20
N PRO A 28 6.65 16.96 8.20
CA PRO A 28 5.21 17.05 8.02
C PRO A 28 4.75 16.17 6.84
N GLY A 29 4.06 15.07 7.18
CA GLY A 29 3.69 14.03 6.24
C GLY A 29 2.92 14.57 5.02
N PRO A 30 2.75 13.76 3.95
CA PRO A 30 2.06 14.20 2.75
C PRO A 30 0.72 14.85 3.10
N GLY A 31 0.40 15.97 2.44
CA GLY A 31 -0.78 16.75 2.77
C GLY A 31 -2.05 15.90 2.76
N LYS A 32 -2.96 16.11 3.71
CA LYS A 32 -4.19 15.33 3.88
C LYS A 32 -5.00 15.22 2.57
N GLY A 33 -5.03 16.30 1.77
CA GLY A 33 -5.70 16.31 0.46
C GLY A 33 -5.13 15.32 -0.56
N ALA A 34 -3.81 15.09 -0.57
CA ALA A 34 -3.20 14.13 -1.50
C ALA A 34 -3.64 12.70 -1.21
N PHE A 35 -3.77 12.33 0.08
CA PHE A 35 -4.30 11.03 0.48
C PHE A 35 -5.78 10.87 0.12
N ILE A 36 -6.60 11.91 0.28
CA ILE A 36 -8.02 11.86 -0.07
C ILE A 36 -8.20 11.62 -1.57
N ILE A 37 -7.44 12.34 -2.42
CA ILE A 37 -7.52 12.18 -3.88
C ILE A 37 -7.02 10.79 -4.29
N ALA A 38 -5.89 10.33 -3.73
CA ALA A 38 -5.34 9.00 -3.99
C ALA A 38 -6.35 7.88 -3.66
N TYR A 39 -6.96 7.97 -2.48
CA TYR A 39 -7.97 7.01 -2.05
C TYR A 39 -9.22 7.09 -2.95
N GLY A 40 -9.69 8.30 -3.26
CA GLY A 40 -10.83 8.53 -4.14
C GLY A 40 -10.64 7.92 -5.54
N LEU A 41 -9.47 8.10 -6.15
CA LEU A 41 -9.13 7.50 -7.45
C LEU A 41 -9.03 5.98 -7.37
N THR A 42 -8.51 5.43 -6.27
CA THR A 42 -8.42 3.98 -6.07
C THR A 42 -9.80 3.33 -5.97
N VAL A 43 -10.70 3.93 -5.19
CA VAL A 43 -12.08 3.46 -5.07
C VAL A 43 -12.82 3.58 -6.40
N LEU A 44 -12.70 4.74 -7.06
CA LEU A 44 -13.33 4.96 -8.36
C LEU A 44 -12.86 3.95 -9.41
N SER A 45 -11.55 3.69 -9.46
CA SER A 45 -10.96 2.65 -10.32
C SER A 45 -11.53 1.26 -10.03
N GLY A 46 -11.67 0.89 -8.75
CA GLY A 46 -12.26 -0.38 -8.36
C GLY A 46 -13.73 -0.52 -8.82
N VAL A 47 -14.53 0.54 -8.70
CA VAL A 47 -15.92 0.55 -9.17
C VAL A 47 -15.96 0.38 -10.69
N LEU A 48 -15.13 1.12 -11.44
CA LEU A 48 -15.03 1.00 -12.89
C LEU A 48 -14.59 -0.41 -13.33
N GLY A 49 -13.57 -0.97 -12.67
CA GLY A 49 -13.10 -2.33 -12.93
C GLY A 49 -14.17 -3.39 -12.65
N ALA A 50 -14.99 -3.19 -11.61
CA ALA A 50 -16.09 -4.08 -11.29
C ALA A 50 -17.21 -4.03 -12.34
N VAL A 51 -17.56 -2.83 -12.83
CA VAL A 51 -18.55 -2.65 -13.91
C VAL A 51 -18.07 -3.34 -15.19
N ILE A 52 -16.80 -3.18 -15.55
CA ILE A 52 -16.21 -3.84 -16.73
C ILE A 52 -16.23 -5.36 -16.55
N GLY A 53 -15.80 -5.85 -15.39
CA GLY A 53 -15.77 -7.29 -15.09
C GLY A 53 -17.16 -7.95 -15.03
N TYR A 54 -18.21 -7.20 -14.72
CA TYR A 54 -19.61 -7.63 -14.77
C TYR A 54 -20.20 -7.69 -16.18
N GLY A 55 -19.71 -6.83 -17.09
CA GLY A 55 -20.11 -6.80 -18.51
C GLY A 55 -19.44 -7.90 -19.35
N ILE A 56 -18.12 -8.07 -19.21
CA ILE A 56 -17.44 -9.37 -19.36
C ILE A 56 -18.11 -10.33 -18.33
N ALA A 57 -17.87 -11.61 -18.19
CA ALA A 57 -18.75 -12.55 -17.45
C ALA A 57 -20.23 -12.60 -17.91
N GLY A 58 -20.97 -11.49 -18.06
CA GLY A 58 -22.31 -11.44 -18.63
C GLY A 58 -22.34 -11.92 -20.08
N VAL A 59 -21.49 -11.36 -20.95
CA VAL A 59 -21.40 -11.80 -22.35
C VAL A 59 -20.90 -13.24 -22.48
N GLN A 60 -20.00 -13.68 -21.60
CA GLN A 60 -19.51 -15.06 -21.59
C GLN A 60 -20.60 -16.04 -21.16
N CYS A 61 -21.51 -15.63 -20.29
CA CYS A 61 -22.59 -16.50 -19.86
C CYS A 61 -23.63 -16.76 -20.96
N ASP A 62 -23.88 -15.74 -21.78
CA ASP A 62 -24.71 -15.86 -22.99
C ASP A 62 -24.06 -16.83 -24.01
N VAL A 63 -22.75 -16.71 -24.22
CA VAL A 63 -21.99 -17.54 -25.19
C VAL A 63 -21.76 -18.98 -24.71
N LEU A 64 -21.49 -19.22 -23.43
CA LEU A 64 -21.15 -20.56 -22.89
C LEU A 64 -22.38 -21.40 -22.46
N ARG A 65 -23.62 -20.90 -22.55
CA ARG A 65 -24.84 -21.53 -21.98
C ARG A 65 -24.60 -22.14 -20.60
N SER A 66 -24.09 -21.34 -19.67
CA SER A 66 -23.84 -21.81 -18.31
C SER A 66 -25.10 -21.72 -17.44
N SER A 67 -25.34 -22.70 -16.58
CA SER A 67 -26.53 -22.75 -15.71
C SER A 67 -26.49 -21.74 -14.55
N ASN A 68 -25.33 -21.15 -14.25
CA ASN A 68 -25.12 -20.32 -13.06
C ASN A 68 -24.61 -18.90 -13.40
N CYS A 69 -25.33 -18.18 -14.26
CA CYS A 69 -24.89 -16.87 -14.74
C CYS A 69 -24.71 -15.80 -13.67
N SER A 70 -25.58 -15.77 -12.65
CA SER A 70 -25.47 -14.77 -11.59
C SER A 70 -24.14 -14.88 -10.82
N SER A 71 -23.70 -16.12 -10.55
CA SER A 71 -22.46 -16.36 -9.80
C SER A 71 -21.23 -15.97 -10.62
N SER A 72 -21.20 -16.32 -11.90
CA SER A 72 -20.10 -15.94 -12.80
C SER A 72 -19.99 -14.42 -12.96
N GLN A 73 -21.11 -13.72 -13.05
CA GLN A 73 -21.13 -12.25 -13.18
C GLN A 73 -20.63 -11.56 -11.91
N ALA A 74 -21.04 -12.06 -10.74
CA ALA A 74 -20.55 -11.55 -9.46
C ALA A 74 -19.03 -11.77 -9.31
N ILE A 75 -18.53 -12.94 -9.70
CA ILE A 75 -17.09 -13.25 -9.67
C ILE A 75 -16.32 -12.33 -10.63
N GLY A 76 -16.82 -12.11 -11.85
CA GLY A 76 -16.23 -11.19 -12.81
C GLY A 76 -16.13 -9.76 -12.26
N ALA A 77 -17.20 -9.27 -11.61
CA ALA A 77 -17.20 -7.97 -10.96
C ALA A 77 -16.18 -7.87 -9.82
N LEU A 78 -16.10 -8.90 -8.97
CA LEU A 78 -15.15 -8.93 -7.85
C LEU A 78 -13.70 -8.95 -8.33
N ILE A 79 -13.37 -9.79 -9.31
CA ILE A 79 -12.02 -9.89 -9.86
C ILE A 79 -11.65 -8.60 -10.59
N GLY A 80 -12.52 -8.09 -11.47
CA GLY A 80 -12.27 -6.85 -12.20
C GLY A 80 -12.07 -5.65 -11.28
N GLY A 81 -12.90 -5.54 -10.23
CA GLY A 81 -12.77 -4.49 -9.23
C GLY A 81 -11.50 -4.61 -8.39
N ALA A 82 -11.16 -5.83 -7.95
CA ALA A 82 -9.95 -6.08 -7.17
C ALA A 82 -8.69 -5.71 -7.95
N PHE A 83 -8.56 -6.16 -9.21
CA PHE A 83 -7.41 -5.82 -10.05
C PHE A 83 -7.33 -4.32 -10.34
N GLY A 84 -8.47 -3.67 -10.64
CA GLY A 84 -8.53 -2.22 -10.85
C GLY A 84 -8.10 -1.41 -9.63
N ALA A 85 -8.53 -1.82 -8.43
CA ALA A 85 -8.15 -1.17 -7.18
C ALA A 85 -6.68 -1.42 -6.81
N ILE A 86 -6.18 -2.66 -6.96
CA ILE A 86 -4.79 -3.01 -6.67
C ILE A 86 -3.84 -2.19 -7.57
N GLY A 87 -4.12 -2.13 -8.87
CA GLY A 87 -3.27 -1.38 -9.81
C GLY A 87 -3.16 0.10 -9.46
N VAL A 88 -4.30 0.77 -9.25
CA VAL A 88 -4.31 2.20 -8.91
C VAL A 88 -3.77 2.46 -7.50
N GLY A 89 -4.01 1.55 -6.55
CA GLY A 89 -3.46 1.64 -5.21
C GLY A 89 -1.92 1.64 -5.20
N ILE A 90 -1.30 0.76 -5.98
CA ILE A 90 0.17 0.72 -6.13
C ILE A 90 0.68 2.03 -6.71
N VAL A 91 0.10 2.50 -7.82
CA VAL A 91 0.50 3.77 -8.46
C VAL A 91 0.35 4.94 -7.49
N ALA A 92 -0.76 5.02 -6.76
CA ALA A 92 -1.01 6.05 -5.78
C ALA A 92 0.04 6.07 -4.66
N VAL A 93 0.41 4.90 -4.12
CA VAL A 93 1.47 4.79 -3.12
C VAL A 93 2.82 5.24 -3.69
N LEU A 94 3.16 4.82 -4.91
CA LEU A 94 4.41 5.23 -5.57
C LEU A 94 4.45 6.75 -5.81
N THR A 95 3.33 7.35 -6.21
CA THR A 95 3.23 8.82 -6.38
C THR A 95 3.38 9.55 -5.05
N LEU A 96 2.73 9.07 -3.97
CA LEU A 96 2.86 9.66 -2.65
C LEU A 96 4.29 9.53 -2.10
N ARG A 97 4.96 8.41 -2.37
CA ARG A 97 6.39 8.21 -2.06
C ARG A 97 7.27 9.19 -2.81
N ALA A 98 7.05 9.36 -4.11
CA ALA A 98 7.77 10.34 -4.90
C ALA A 98 7.56 11.77 -4.36
N MET A 99 6.33 12.14 -4.00
CA MET A 99 6.03 13.47 -3.45
C MET A 99 6.66 13.74 -2.07
N ALA A 100 6.93 12.68 -1.28
CA ALA A 100 7.60 12.81 0.01
C ALA A 100 9.09 13.18 -0.14
N GLU A 101 9.75 12.68 -1.19
CA GLU A 101 11.18 12.93 -1.43
C GLU A 101 11.46 14.40 -1.79
N TRP A 102 10.57 15.05 -2.54
CA TRP A 102 10.79 16.41 -3.03
C TRP A 102 10.35 17.52 -2.05
N ARG A 103 9.85 17.17 -0.87
CA ARG A 103 9.22 18.15 0.03
C ARG A 103 10.27 18.92 0.85
N ARG A 104 10.60 20.12 0.39
CA ARG A 104 11.46 21.05 1.15
C ARG A 104 10.71 21.61 2.36
N PRO A 105 11.38 21.82 3.51
CA PRO A 105 10.82 22.53 4.65
C PRO A 105 10.37 23.92 4.19
N ARG A 106 9.12 24.28 4.45
CA ARG A 106 8.67 25.66 4.24
C ARG A 106 9.22 26.52 5.38
N LYS A 107 9.88 27.62 5.02
CA LYS A 107 10.40 28.62 5.97
C LYS A 107 9.27 29.24 6.78
#